data_AF-A0A7X8BQ30-F1
#
_entry.id   AF-A0A7X8BQ30-F1
#
_cell.length_a   1.000
_cell.length_b   1.000
_cell.length_c   1.000
_cell.angle_alpha   90.00
_cell.angle_beta   90.00
_cell.angle_gamma   90.00
#
_symmetry.space_group_name_H-M   'P 1'
#
loop_
_entity.id
_entity.type
_entity.pdbx_description
1 polymer ?
#
loop_
_entity_poly.entity_id
_entity_poly.type
_entity_poly.pdbx_seq_one_letter_code
_entity_poly.pdbx_strand_id
1 'polypeptide(L)' 'DILERNHALKQIWEEDTYFNARSMDVYITKLRKLLKPEPNIEIINIHGKGYKLIVPTEDESNEQ' A
#
# COMPACT_ATOMS: atom_id res chain seq x y z
N ASP A 1 -2.07 -9.23 -4.63
CA ASP A 1 -1.59 -9.53 -3.27
C ASP A 1 -2.00 -8.50 -2.23
N ILE A 2 -2.02 -8.91 -0.95
CA ILE A 2 -2.21 -8.03 0.22
C ILE A 2 -0.84 -7.84 0.87
N LEU A 3 -0.44 -6.59 1.11
CA LEU A 3 0.81 -6.27 1.78
C LEU A 3 0.57 -6.17 3.29
N GLU A 4 1.12 -7.12 4.06
CA GLU A 4 1.00 -7.08 5.50
C GLU A 4 1.74 -5.88 6.12
N ARG A 5 1.17 -5.30 7.17
CA ARG A 5 1.74 -4.10 7.80
C ARG A 5 3.14 -4.33 8.35
N ASN A 6 3.34 -5.45 9.05
CA ASN A 6 4.65 -5.81 9.61
C ASN A 6 5.67 -6.11 8.52
N HIS A 7 5.22 -6.73 7.43
CA HIS A 7 6.06 -6.99 6.27
C HIS A 7 6.50 -5.69 5.59
N ALA A 8 5.57 -4.75 5.36
CA ALA A 8 5.87 -3.43 4.83
C ALA A 8 6.83 -2.64 5.73
N LEU A 9 6.62 -2.66 7.05
CA LEU A 9 7.51 -1.97 7.99
C LEU A 9 8.91 -2.55 7.95
N LYS A 10 9.06 -3.88 7.97
CA LYS A 10 10.37 -4.52 7.87
C LYS A 10 11.05 -4.31 6.52
N GLN A 11 10.30 -4.29 5.43
CA GLN A 11 10.88 -4.06 4.10
C GLN A 11 11.38 -2.62 3.90
N ILE A 12 10.70 -1.64 4.49
CA ILE A 12 11.04 -0.22 4.29
C ILE A 12 11.96 0.32 5.39
N TRP A 13 11.75 -0.11 6.64
CA TRP A 13 12.40 0.43 7.84
C TRP A 13 13.18 -0.60 8.65
N GLU A 14 13.24 -1.87 8.24
CA GLU A 14 13.93 -3.01 8.92
C GLU A 14 13.42 -3.36 10.33
N GLU A 15 12.76 -2.42 11.02
CA GLU A 15 12.17 -2.56 12.35
C GLU A 15 10.71 -2.09 12.37
N ASP A 16 9.86 -2.79 13.12
CA ASP A 16 8.42 -2.53 13.27
C ASP A 16 8.09 -1.71 14.54
N THR A 17 8.94 -0.75 14.89
CA THR A 17 8.72 0.11 16.06
C THR A 17 7.43 0.93 15.93
N TYR A 18 6.83 1.30 17.07
CA TYR A 18 5.63 2.16 17.12
C TYR A 18 5.80 3.48 16.36
N PHE A 19 7.03 4.03 16.33
CA PHE A 19 7.36 5.24 15.57
C PHE A 19 7.29 5.00 14.05
N ASN A 20 7.82 3.88 13.56
CA ASN A 20 7.76 3.51 12.13
C ASN A 20 6.32 3.20 11.72
N ALA A 21 5.57 2.51 12.58
CA ALA A 21 4.14 2.28 12.45
C ALA A 21 3.34 3.58 12.29
N ARG A 22 3.62 4.61 13.10
CA ARG A 22 2.95 5.93 12.98
C ARG A 22 3.39 6.69 11.74
N SER A 23 4.67 6.62 11.42
CA SER A 23 5.23 7.25 10.21
C SER A 23 4.61 6.66 8.94
N MET A 24 4.40 5.35 8.89
CA MET A 24 3.76 4.67 7.75
C MET A 24 2.40 5.29 7.40
N ASP A 25 1.53 5.54 8.37
CA ASP A 25 0.20 6.10 8.09
C ASP A 25 0.29 7.51 7.46
N VAL A 26 1.31 8.29 7.83
CA VAL A 26 1.63 9.59 7.21
C VAL A 26 2.09 9.40 5.77
N TYR A 27 2.98 8.44 5.50
CA TYR A 27 3.44 8.13 4.15
C TYR A 27 2.31 7.62 3.26
N ILE A 28 1.45 6.72 3.76
CA ILE A 28 0.25 6.25 3.03
C ILE A 28 -0.67 7.42 2.71
N THR A 29 -0.84 8.38 3.64
CA THR A 29 -1.64 9.59 3.38
C THR A 29 -1.00 10.47 2.29
N LYS A 30 0.33 10.61 2.29
CA LYS A 30 1.05 11.34 1.23
C LYS A 30 0.92 10.65 -0.12
N LEU A 31 1.11 9.33 -0.16
CA LEU A 31 0.91 8.51 -1.37
C LEU A 31 -0.50 8.69 -1.93
N ARG A 32 -1.54 8.58 -1.09
CA ARG A 32 -2.92 8.83 -1.53
C ARG A 32 -3.12 10.23 -2.13
N LYS A 33 -2.44 11.25 -1.61
CA LYS A 33 -2.50 12.61 -2.19
C LYS A 33 -1.80 12.67 -3.55
N LEU A 34 -0.67 11.99 -3.71
CA LEU A 34 0.06 11.90 -4.97
C LEU A 34 -0.71 11.10 -6.03
N LEU A 35 -1.46 10.08 -5.59
CA LEU A 35 -2.28 9.21 -6.43
C LEU A 35 -3.69 9.77 -6.66
N LYS A 36 -4.10 10.84 -5.96
CA LYS A 36 -5.38 11.53 -6.15
C LYS A 36 -5.75 11.85 -7.62
N PRO A 37 -4.82 12.30 -8.49
CA PRO A 37 -5.13 12.51 -9.91
C PRO A 37 -5.40 11.22 -10.70
N GLU A 38 -5.00 10.05 -10.19
CA GLU A 38 -5.18 8.75 -10.83
C GLU A 38 -6.37 8.01 -10.17
N PRO A 39 -7.61 8.14 -10.69
CA PRO A 39 -8.80 7.54 -10.07
C PRO A 39 -8.78 6.01 -10.08
N ASN A 40 -7.92 5.42 -10.91
CA ASN A 40 -7.78 3.99 -11.04
C ASN A 40 -6.89 3.36 -9.97
N ILE A 41 -6.12 4.17 -9.22
CA ILE A 41 -5.19 3.70 -8.20
C ILE A 41 -5.78 3.97 -6.81
N GLU A 42 -5.99 2.91 -6.03
CA GLU A 42 -6.55 3.01 -4.68
C GLU A 42 -5.75 2.19 -3.67
N ILE A 43 -5.51 2.77 -2.48
CA ILE A 43 -4.90 2.06 -1.35
C ILE A 43 -5.97 1.76 -0.31
N ILE A 44 -6.36 0.49 -0.21
CA ILE A 44 -7.34 -0.03 0.74
C ILE A 44 -6.64 -0.51 2.00
N ASN A 45 -7.17 -0.15 3.18
CA ASN A 45 -6.67 -0.66 4.46
C ASN A 45 -7.53 -1.85 4.92
N ILE A 46 -6.92 -3.01 5.07
CA ILE A 46 -7.57 -4.24 5.50
C ILE A 46 -7.26 -4.44 6.99
N HIS A 47 -8.28 -4.23 7.83
CA HIS A 47 -8.16 -4.35 9.28
C HIS A 47 -7.63 -5.74 9.68
N GLY A 48 -6.58 -5.75 10.50
CA GLY A 48 -5.93 -6.97 10.97
C GLY A 48 -5.03 -7.69 9.96
N LYS A 49 -4.93 -7.22 8.71
CA LYS A 49 -4.03 -7.80 7.69
C LYS A 49 -2.97 -6.82 7.22
N GLY A 50 -3.35 -5.64 6.74
CA GLY A 50 -2.41 -4.67 6.16
C GLY A 50 -3.03 -3.82 5.06
N TYR A 51 -2.28 -3.52 4.01
CA TYR A 51 -2.69 -2.63 2.94
C TYR A 51 -2.82 -3.39 1.61
N LYS A 52 -3.81 -3.03 0.80
CA LYS A 52 -3.98 -3.53 -0.56
C LYS A 52 -3.91 -2.36 -1.53
N LEU A 53 -3.01 -2.45 -2.50
CA LEU A 53 -2.96 -1.52 -3.61
C LEU A 53 -3.80 -2.08 -4.76
N ILE A 54 -4.75 -1.28 -5.22
CA ILE A 54 -5.52 -1.51 -6.44
C ILE A 54 -4.91 -0.58 -7.49
N VAL A 55 -4.50 -1.15 -8.62
CA VAL A 55 -4.04 -0.41 -9.80
C VAL A 55 -4.86 -0.89 -10.99
N PRO A 56 -5.12 -0.03 -12.00
CA PRO A 56 -5.63 -0.51 -13.27
C PRO A 56 -4.52 -1.38 -13.86
N THR A 57 -4.72 -2.68 -13.86
CA THR A 57 -3.86 -3.58 -14.61
C THR A 57 -4.40 -3.56 -16.02
N GLU A 58 -3.61 -3.06 -16.98
CA GLU A 58 -3.79 -3.37 -18.41
C GLU A 58 -3.35 -4.83 -18.70
N ASP A 59 -3.57 -5.74 -17.76
CA ASP A 59 -3.35 -7.17 -17.93
C ASP A 59 -4.62 -7.82 -18.50
N GLU A 60 -5.06 -7.33 -19.66
CA GLU A 60 -5.72 -8.16 -20.68
C GLU A 60 -4.76 -8.41 -21.85
N SER A 61 -3.47 -8.60 -21.56
CA SER A 61 -2.52 -9.07 -22.55
C SER A 61 -2.47 -10.60 -22.53
N ASN A 62 -3.51 -11.21 -23.11
CA ASN A 62 -3.41 -12.35 -24.03
C ASN A 62 -2.63 -13.60 -23.55
N GLU A 63 -3.28 -14.52 -22.83
CA GLU A 63 -2.97 -15.94 -22.92
C GLU A 63 -4.26 -16.74 -23.17
N GLN A 64 -4.48 -17.03 -24.45
CA GLN A 64 -5.34 -18.10 -24.96
C GLN A 64 -4.72 -19.47 -24.68
#